data_AF-A0A3B8YYQ4-F1
#
_entry.id   AF-A0A3B8YYQ4-F1
#
_cell.length_a   1.000
_cell.length_b   1.000
_cell.length_c   1.000
_cell.angle_alpha   90.00
_cell.angle_beta   90.00
_cell.angle_gamma   90.00
#
_symmetry.space_group_name_H-M   'P 1'
#
loop_
_entity.id
_entity.type
_entity.pdbx_description
1 polymer ?
#
loop_
_entity_poly.entity_id
_entity_poly.type
_entity_poly.pdbx_seq_one_letter_code
_entity_poly.pdbx_strand_id
1 'polypeptide(L)'
;MNAKPGTKLGFIALGLSAALFVGWFRLNAWVGVPEDRTLFVVGWMIAVLLGLGAFVRGTRWFGGLAAGLAILIGVFLPFTISVSKQDVGADAIQVGDVLPSFEGIDEFGESFNSESLQGQLVLIKFFRAHW
;
A
#
# COMPACT_ATOMS: atom_id res chain seq x y z
N MET A 1 -26.38 -17.79 26.51
CA MET A 1 -25.52 -18.55 25.57
C MET A 1 -24.09 -18.03 25.68
N ASN A 2 -23.16 -18.81 26.22
CA ASN A 2 -21.76 -18.38 26.30
C ASN A 2 -21.16 -18.23 24.89
N ALA A 3 -20.50 -17.10 24.63
CA ALA A 3 -19.80 -16.86 23.38
C ALA A 3 -18.62 -17.85 23.26
N LYS A 4 -18.49 -18.53 22.11
CA LYS A 4 -17.31 -19.38 21.89
C LYS A 4 -16.06 -18.49 21.89
N PRO A 5 -14.95 -18.90 22.51
CA PRO A 5 -13.74 -18.07 22.60
C PRO A 5 -13.20 -17.66 21.22
N GLY A 6 -13.31 -18.53 20.21
CA GLY A 6 -12.94 -18.22 18.83
C GLY A 6 -13.76 -17.08 18.20
N THR A 7 -15.00 -16.85 18.65
CA THR A 7 -15.81 -15.73 18.14
C THR A 7 -15.26 -14.38 18.59
N LYS A 8 -14.77 -14.27 19.83
CA LYS A 8 -14.09 -13.05 20.28
C LYS A 8 -12.81 -12.82 19.49
N LEU A 9 -12.02 -13.88 19.28
CA LEU A 9 -10.79 -13.80 18.48
C LEU A 9 -11.05 -13.33 17.04
N GLY A 10 -12.11 -13.82 16.39
CA GLY A 10 -12.47 -13.38 15.04
C GLY A 10 -12.77 -11.89 14.94
N PHE A 11 -13.48 -11.32 15.92
CA PHE A 11 -13.73 -9.87 15.95
C PHE A 11 -12.49 -9.05 16.32
N ILE A 12 -11.63 -9.55 17.22
CA ILE A 12 -10.35 -8.91 17.53
C ILE A 12 -9.47 -8.88 16.29
N ALA A 13 -9.36 -10.00 15.56
CA ALA A 13 -8.62 -10.09 14.31
C ALA A 13 -9.14 -9.07 13.29
N LEU A 14 -10.46 -9.01 13.09
CA LEU A 14 -11.08 -8.07 12.15
C LEU A 14 -10.86 -6.62 12.55
N GLY A 15 -11.03 -6.29 13.83
CA GLY A 15 -10.81 -4.95 14.36
C GLY A 15 -9.37 -4.48 14.13
N LEU A 16 -8.39 -5.36 14.41
CA LEU A 16 -6.97 -5.09 14.17
C LEU A 16 -6.69 -4.88 12.67
N SER A 17 -7.11 -5.82 11.81
CA SER A 17 -6.86 -5.71 10.37
C SER A 17 -7.51 -4.48 9.76
N ALA A 18 -8.74 -4.15 10.17
CA ALA A 18 -9.49 -3.01 9.67
C ALA A 18 -8.88 -1.67 10.15
N ALA A 19 -8.45 -1.58 11.41
CA ALA A 19 -7.78 -0.38 11.92
C ALA A 19 -6.49 -0.09 11.15
N LEU A 20 -5.67 -1.13 10.92
CA LEU A 20 -4.45 -1.02 10.11
C LEU A 20 -4.75 -0.67 8.65
N PHE A 21 -5.80 -1.28 8.07
CA PHE A 21 -6.26 -0.97 6.72
C PHE A 21 -6.64 0.51 6.59
N VAL A 22 -7.46 1.03 7.51
CA VAL A 22 -7.86 2.45 7.52
C VAL A 22 -6.64 3.35 7.70
N GLY A 23 -5.72 3.00 8.62
CA GLY A 23 -4.48 3.75 8.81
C GLY A 23 -3.62 3.79 7.54
N TRP A 24 -3.43 2.64 6.88
CA TRP A 24 -2.68 2.52 5.64
C TRP A 24 -3.25 3.42 4.53
N PHE A 25 -4.56 3.34 4.27
CA PHE A 25 -5.19 4.14 3.23
C PHE A 25 -5.23 5.63 3.56
N ARG A 26 -5.34 6.01 4.85
CA ARG A 26 -5.18 7.41 5.27
C ARG A 26 -3.77 7.92 4.97
N LEU A 27 -2.71 7.15 5.26
CA LEU A 27 -1.35 7.54 4.93
C LEU A 27 -1.14 7.65 3.41
N ASN A 28 -1.69 6.72 2.63
CA ASN A 28 -1.63 6.79 1.16
C ASN A 28 -2.30 8.04 0.61
N ALA A 29 -3.48 8.41 1.12
CA ALA A 29 -4.19 9.62 0.69
C ALA A 29 -3.42 10.91 0.97
N TRP A 30 -2.50 10.88 1.94
CA TRP A 30 -1.65 12.03 2.32
C TRP A 30 -0.23 11.92 1.75
N VAL A 31 0.02 10.95 0.87
CA VAL A 31 1.37 10.67 0.31
C VAL A 31 2.41 10.47 1.42
N GLY A 32 1.98 9.92 2.56
CA GLY A 32 2.76 9.78 3.80
C GLY A 32 3.08 8.33 4.15
N VAL A 33 3.12 7.43 3.16
CA VAL A 33 3.47 6.02 3.40
C VAL A 33 4.94 5.96 3.86
N PRO A 34 5.24 5.39 5.03
CA PRO A 34 6.61 5.33 5.53
C PRO A 34 7.48 4.45 4.62
N GLU A 35 8.77 4.76 4.59
CA GLU A 35 9.77 3.94 3.90
C GLU A 35 9.83 2.54 4.52
N ASP A 36 9.88 2.47 5.87
CA ASP A 36 9.69 1.23 6.61
C ASP A 36 8.20 0.93 6.85
N ARG A 37 7.72 -0.15 6.23
CA ARG A 37 6.32 -0.61 6.28
C ARG A 37 6.13 -1.79 7.22
N THR A 38 7.18 -2.20 7.95
CA THR A 38 7.21 -3.42 8.76
C THR A 38 6.08 -3.46 9.77
N LEU A 39 5.76 -2.32 10.41
CA LEU A 39 4.65 -2.21 11.37
C LEU A 39 3.32 -2.72 10.78
N PHE A 40 2.97 -2.26 9.58
CA PHE A 40 1.72 -2.64 8.93
C PHE A 40 1.72 -4.12 8.54
N VAL A 41 2.81 -4.59 7.93
CA VAL A 41 2.97 -5.98 7.51
C VAL A 41 2.86 -6.93 8.72
N VAL A 42 3.62 -6.67 9.78
CA VAL A 42 3.60 -7.48 11.01
C VAL A 42 2.22 -7.42 11.67
N GLY A 43 1.61 -6.24 11.76
CA GLY A 43 0.27 -6.08 12.33
C GLY A 43 -0.81 -6.88 11.59
N TRP A 44 -0.78 -6.88 10.26
CA TRP A 44 -1.68 -7.71 9.44
C TRP A 44 -1.40 -9.20 9.59
N MET A 45 -0.13 -9.61 9.65
CA MET A 45 0.23 -11.01 9.92
C MET A 45 -0.26 -11.48 11.30
N ILE A 46 -0.20 -10.62 12.32
CA ILE A 46 -0.81 -10.90 13.63
C ILE A 46 -2.32 -11.09 13.49
N ALA A 47 -3.01 -10.23 12.73
CA ALA A 47 -4.44 -10.39 12.48
C ALA A 47 -4.78 -11.72 11.77
N VAL A 48 -3.96 -12.15 10.80
CA VAL A 48 -4.09 -13.46 10.14
C VAL A 48 -3.96 -14.59 11.17
N LEU A 49 -2.93 -14.57 12.02
CA LEU A 49 -2.73 -15.58 13.06
C LEU A 49 -3.90 -15.65 14.05
N LEU A 50 -4.44 -14.49 14.45
CA LEU A 50 -5.62 -14.42 15.31
C LEU A 50 -6.88 -14.96 14.61
N GLY A 51 -7.05 -14.68 13.31
CA GLY A 51 -8.13 -15.21 12.49
C GLY A 51 -8.06 -16.74 12.36
N LEU A 52 -6.88 -17.29 12.09
CA LEU A 52 -6.67 -18.74 12.08
C LEU A 52 -6.94 -19.36 13.47
N GLY A 53 -6.44 -18.71 14.53
CA GLY A 53 -6.69 -19.11 15.92
C GLY A 53 -8.18 -19.11 16.29
N ALA A 54 -8.98 -18.21 15.70
CA ALA A 54 -10.43 -18.18 15.89
C ALA A 54 -11.12 -19.47 15.40
N PHE A 55 -10.67 -20.03 14.28
CA PHE A 55 -11.19 -21.30 13.76
C PHE A 55 -10.74 -22.49 14.62
N VAL A 56 -9.46 -22.53 14.99
CA VAL A 56 -8.89 -23.59 15.86
C VAL A 56 -9.62 -23.65 17.22
N ARG A 57 -9.94 -22.50 17.82
CA ARG A 57 -10.65 -22.41 19.10
C ARG A 57 -12.16 -22.60 18.99
N GLY A 58 -12.68 -22.83 17.78
CA GLY A 58 -14.10 -22.96 17.50
C GLY A 58 -14.82 -21.61 17.56
N THR A 59 -15.46 -21.24 16.46
CA THR A 59 -16.21 -19.98 16.34
C THR A 59 -17.64 -20.24 15.88
N ARG A 60 -18.54 -19.29 16.14
CA ARG A 60 -19.85 -19.22 15.48
C ARG A 60 -19.71 -18.68 14.07
N TRP A 61 -20.72 -18.88 13.23
CA TRP A 61 -20.68 -18.47 11.81
C TRP A 61 -20.25 -17.00 11.62
N PHE A 62 -20.79 -16.07 12.41
CA PHE A 62 -20.45 -14.65 12.32
C PHE A 62 -19.03 -14.32 12.80
N GLY A 63 -18.53 -15.04 13.81
CA GLY A 63 -17.13 -14.90 14.23
C GLY A 63 -16.16 -15.53 13.22
N GLY A 64 -16.60 -16.58 12.52
CA GLY A 64 -15.88 -17.18 11.40
C GLY A 64 -15.82 -16.25 10.19
N LEU A 65 -16.93 -15.57 9.87
CA LEU A 65 -16.95 -14.54 8.84
C LEU A 65 -15.99 -13.39 9.18
N ALA A 66 -16.01 -12.90 10.42
CA ALA A 66 -15.08 -11.86 10.87
C ALA A 66 -13.61 -12.31 10.76
N ALA A 67 -13.30 -13.54 11.20
CA ALA A 67 -11.96 -14.11 11.07
C ALA A 67 -11.53 -14.28 9.59
N GLY A 68 -12.44 -14.71 8.72
CA GLY A 68 -12.18 -14.86 7.29
C GLY A 68 -11.86 -13.53 6.60
N LEU A 69 -12.63 -12.47 6.90
CA LEU A 69 -12.34 -11.12 6.42
C LEU A 69 -10.99 -10.59 6.94
N ALA A 70 -10.68 -10.83 8.22
CA ALA A 70 -9.40 -10.45 8.80
C ALA A 70 -8.21 -11.10 8.09
N ILE A 71 -8.32 -12.40 7.78
CA ILE A 71 -7.32 -13.15 7.02
C ILE A 71 -7.20 -12.58 5.61
N LEU A 72 -8.32 -12.35 4.92
CA LEU A 72 -8.31 -11.81 3.56
C LEU A 72 -7.59 -10.47 3.49
N ILE A 73 -7.96 -9.52 4.36
CA ILE A 73 -7.30 -8.20 4.43
C ILE A 73 -5.81 -8.37 4.77
N GLY A 74 -5.52 -9.19 5.78
CA GLY A 74 -4.18 -9.36 6.32
C GLY A 74 -3.21 -10.09 5.40
N VAL A 75 -3.70 -10.84 4.41
CA VAL A 75 -2.88 -11.45 3.35
C VAL A 75 -2.81 -10.55 2.12
N PHE A 76 -3.95 -9.99 1.70
CA PHE A 76 -4.05 -9.23 0.46
C PHE A 76 -3.14 -7.99 0.46
N LEU A 77 -3.08 -7.21 1.55
CA LEU A 77 -2.27 -6.00 1.56
C LEU A 77 -0.75 -6.24 1.61
N PRO A 78 -0.22 -7.17 2.42
CA PRO A 78 1.18 -7.55 2.30
C PRO A 78 1.54 -8.09 0.90
N PHE A 79 0.63 -8.83 0.26
CA PHE A 79 0.84 -9.29 -1.11
C PHE A 79 0.97 -8.11 -2.09
N THR A 80 0.06 -7.14 -2.06
CA THR A 80 0.17 -5.96 -2.94
C THR A 80 1.46 -5.18 -2.69
N ILE A 81 1.88 -5.03 -1.44
CA ILE A 81 3.17 -4.40 -1.09
C ILE A 81 4.34 -5.18 -1.71
N SER A 82 4.35 -6.51 -1.62
CA SER A 82 5.46 -7.33 -2.14
C SER A 82 5.65 -7.24 -3.65
N VAL A 83 4.56 -7.04 -4.42
CA VAL A 83 4.62 -6.89 -5.88
C VAL A 83 4.77 -5.44 -6.33
N SER A 84 4.76 -4.48 -5.39
CA SER A 84 4.80 -3.04 -5.68
C SER A 84 6.20 -2.43 -5.74
N LYS A 85 7.26 -3.25 -5.63
CA LYS A 85 8.65 -2.75 -5.58
C LYS A 85 8.93 -1.83 -6.77
N GLN A 86 9.31 -0.60 -6.46
CA GLN A 86 9.80 0.36 -7.44
C GLN A 86 11.30 0.47 -7.23
N ASP A 87 12.08 -0.05 -8.16
CA ASP A 87 13.52 0.16 -8.16
C ASP A 87 13.81 1.35 -9.07
N VAL A 88 14.58 2.32 -8.57
CA VAL A 88 15.15 3.37 -9.41
C VAL A 88 16.36 2.75 -10.11
N GLY A 89 16.51 2.99 -11.41
CA GLY A 89 17.66 2.51 -12.17
C GLY A 89 18.98 3.02 -11.59
N ALA A 90 20.08 2.30 -11.86
CA ALA A 90 21.42 2.71 -11.42
C ALA A 90 21.86 4.06 -12.02
N ASP A 91 21.17 4.50 -13.07
CA ASP A 91 21.26 5.73 -13.84
C ASP A 91 20.29 6.83 -13.35
N ALA A 92 19.84 6.76 -12.09
CA ALA A 92 19.01 7.78 -11.47
C ALA A 92 19.67 9.18 -11.52
N ILE A 93 18.91 10.18 -11.99
CA ILE A 93 19.34 11.59 -11.97
C ILE A 93 19.63 12.02 -10.53
N GLN A 94 20.81 12.59 -10.30
CA GLN A 94 21.26 13.12 -9.01
C GLN A 94 21.24 14.66 -8.99
N VAL A 95 21.29 15.23 -7.79
CA VAL A 95 21.39 16.68 -7.62
C VAL A 95 22.72 17.16 -8.18
N GLY A 96 22.66 18.08 -9.15
CA GLY A 96 23.83 18.61 -9.85
C GLY A 96 24.03 18.02 -11.25
N ASP A 97 23.32 16.96 -11.60
CA ASP A 97 23.35 16.40 -12.95
C ASP A 97 22.72 17.38 -13.96
N VAL A 98 23.23 17.32 -15.19
CA VAL A 98 22.61 17.99 -16.33
C VAL A 98 21.30 17.25 -16.63
N LEU A 99 20.21 18.02 -16.83
CA LEU A 99 18.93 17.46 -17.23
C LEU A 99 19.12 16.62 -18.52
N PRO A 100 18.77 15.32 -18.53
CA PRO A 100 18.93 14.51 -19.73
C PRO A 100 18.02 15.02 -20.85
N SER A 101 18.44 14.80 -22.09
CA SER A 101 17.58 15.08 -23.23
C SER A 101 16.42 14.09 -23.26
N PHE A 102 15.20 14.60 -23.30
CA PHE A 102 13.99 13.83 -23.53
C PHE A 102 13.04 14.58 -24.46
N GLU A 103 12.26 13.80 -25.21
CA GLU A 103 11.23 14.29 -26.12
C GLU A 103 9.90 13.57 -25.84
N GLY A 104 8.81 14.21 -26.20
CA GLY A 104 7.47 13.67 -26.02
C GLY A 104 6.44 14.44 -26.82
N ILE A 105 5.19 14.01 -26.73
CA ILE A 105 4.06 14.74 -27.29
C ILE A 105 3.32 15.40 -26.14
N ASP A 106 3.00 16.68 -26.28
CA ASP A 106 2.27 17.44 -25.27
C ASP A 106 0.75 17.20 -25.34
N GLU A 107 0.00 17.92 -24.51
CA GLU A 107 -1.47 17.82 -24.43
C GLU A 107 -2.21 18.30 -25.70
N PHE A 108 -1.53 19.04 -26.58
CA PHE A 108 -2.08 19.56 -27.83
C PHE A 108 -1.65 18.72 -29.04
N GLY A 109 -0.83 17.68 -28.84
CA GLY A 109 -0.30 16.87 -29.93
C GLY A 109 0.98 17.43 -30.55
N GLU A 110 1.55 18.48 -29.96
CA GLU A 110 2.79 19.11 -30.43
C GLU A 110 4.02 18.40 -29.87
N SER A 111 5.12 18.46 -30.62
CA SER A 111 6.39 17.89 -30.17
C SER A 111 7.01 18.75 -29.08
N PHE A 112 7.27 18.12 -27.94
CA PHE A 112 8.01 18.71 -26.82
C PHE A 112 9.44 18.17 -26.80
N ASN A 113 10.42 19.07 -26.66
CA ASN A 113 11.80 18.73 -26.39
C ASN A 113 12.30 19.44 -25.12
N SER A 114 12.94 18.70 -24.24
CA SER A 114 13.56 19.19 -22.99
C SER A 114 14.52 20.37 -23.18
N GLU A 115 15.14 20.54 -24.35
CA GLU A 115 15.99 21.68 -24.67
C GLU A 115 15.25 23.02 -24.59
N SER A 116 13.93 23.02 -24.80
CA SER A 116 13.09 24.22 -24.63
C SER A 116 13.07 24.75 -23.20
N LEU A 117 13.49 23.94 -22.21
CA LEU A 117 13.56 24.32 -20.80
C LEU A 117 14.90 24.98 -20.42
N GLN A 118 15.86 25.09 -21.34
CA GLN A 118 17.18 25.65 -21.04
C GLN A 118 17.09 27.09 -20.51
N GLY A 119 17.84 27.35 -19.42
CA GLY A 119 17.85 28.65 -18.75
C GLY A 119 16.62 28.93 -17.88
N GLN A 120 15.68 27.99 -17.75
CA GLN A 120 14.50 28.12 -16.91
C GLN A 120 14.60 27.24 -15.66
N LEU A 121 14.09 27.74 -14.54
CA LEU A 121 13.87 26.92 -13.34
C LEU A 121 12.56 26.17 -13.52
N VAL A 122 12.65 24.84 -13.58
CA VAL A 122 11.52 23.97 -13.90
C VAL A 122 11.33 22.89 -12.84
N LEU A 123 10.08 22.54 -12.55
CA LEU A 123 9.71 21.41 -11.71
C LEU A 123 9.13 20.32 -12.61
N ILE A 124 9.87 19.22 -12.79
CA ILE A 124 9.42 18.07 -13.57
C ILE A 124 8.80 17.06 -12.61
N LYS A 125 7.57 16.63 -12.91
CA LYS A 125 6.82 15.68 -12.08
C LYS A 125 6.31 14.53 -12.94
N PHE A 126 6.73 13.32 -12.59
CA PHE A 126 6.27 12.09 -13.23
C PHE A 126 5.02 11.56 -12.52
N PHE A 127 4.01 11.20 -13.31
CA PHE A 127 2.79 10.56 -12.82
C PHE A 127 2.71 9.13 -13.36
N ARG A 128 2.41 8.17 -12.48
CA ARG A 128 2.31 6.75 -12.86
C ARG A 128 1.00 6.40 -13.57
N ALA A 129 0.00 7.26 -13.44
CA ALA A 129 -1.30 7.18 -14.11
C ALA A 129 -1.88 8.60 -14.23
N HIS A 130 -2.54 8.88 -15.35
CA HIS A 130 -3.44 10.04 -15.49
C HIS A 130 -4.86 9.57 -15.14
N TRP A 131 -5.66 10.46 -14.55
CA TRP A 131 -7.03 10.22 -14.13
C TRP A 131 -7.91 11.19 -14.90
#